data_AF-A0A183LEK6-F1
#
_entry.id   AF-A0A183LEK6-F1
#
_cell.length_a   1.000
_cell.length_b   1.000
_cell.length_c   1.000
_cell.angle_alpha   90.00
_cell.angle_beta   90.00
_cell.angle_gamma   90.00
#
_symmetry.space_group_name_H-M   'P 1'
#
loop_
_entity.id
_entity.type
_entity.pdbx_description
1 polymer ?
#
loop_
_entity_poly.entity_id
_entity_poly.type
_entity_poly.pdbx_seq_one_letter_code
_entity_poly.pdbx_strand_id
1 'polypeptide(L)'
;MSTLNCVYKLGCIDVFYIGESSGEILTRAKEHISYTKKPPNNPVGLDKLQIKSAIAFHAIFNDHHIDFKNIKILQKDFSNYKGKREAEAFHIMLNPTSLNRTEGLTIHPTWTIYPSHIV
;
A
#
# COMPACT_ATOMS: atom_id res chain seq x y z
N MET A 1 19.63 3.22 -5.20
CA MET A 1 18.78 4.23 -5.85
C MET A 1 17.79 4.73 -4.81
N SER A 2 17.82 6.02 -4.45
CA SER A 2 16.74 6.60 -3.65
C SER A 2 15.56 6.89 -4.59
N THR A 3 14.38 6.42 -4.24
CA THR A 3 13.14 6.78 -4.92
C THR A 3 12.28 7.52 -3.91
N LEU A 4 12.02 8.79 -4.21
CA LEU A 4 11.19 9.71 -3.43
C LEU A 4 9.86 9.88 -4.14
N ASN A 5 8.84 10.36 -3.43
CA ASN A 5 7.55 10.77 -3.99
C ASN A 5 7.02 9.77 -5.02
N CYS A 6 6.67 8.57 -4.57
CA CYS A 6 6.30 7.47 -5.43
C CYS A 6 5.08 6.71 -4.94
N VAL A 7 4.46 5.97 -5.86
CA VAL A 7 3.50 4.91 -5.59
C VAL A 7 4.20 3.58 -5.87
N TYR A 8 4.08 2.64 -4.95
CA TYR A 8 4.77 1.35 -4.98
C TYR A 8 3.81 0.20 -4.75
N LYS A 9 4.24 -0.99 -5.17
CA LYS A 9 3.63 -2.28 -4.89
C LYS A 9 4.58 -3.10 -4.02
N LEU A 10 4.06 -3.65 -2.93
CA LEU A 10 4.76 -4.51 -1.99
C LEU A 10 4.04 -5.86 -1.92
N GLY A 11 4.76 -6.96 -2.11
CA GLY A 11 4.19 -8.31 -2.14
C GLY A 11 4.30 -9.03 -0.79
N CYS A 12 3.40 -9.97 -0.56
CA CYS A 12 3.43 -10.92 0.55
C CYS A 12 2.78 -12.23 0.09
N ILE A 13 3.59 -13.27 -0.16
CA ILE A 13 3.19 -14.59 -0.69
C ILE A 13 2.21 -14.50 -1.87
N ASP A 14 0.91 -14.48 -1.61
CA ASP A 14 -0.21 -14.54 -2.55
C ASP A 14 -0.95 -13.19 -2.71
N VAL A 15 -0.63 -12.22 -1.88
CA VAL A 15 -1.27 -10.90 -1.85
C VAL A 15 -0.28 -9.77 -2.06
N PHE A 16 -0.80 -8.58 -2.34
CA PHE A 16 0.02 -7.39 -2.47
C PHE A 16 -0.68 -6.14 -1.95
N TYR A 17 0.11 -5.15 -1.61
CA TYR A 17 -0.32 -3.85 -1.13
C TYR A 17 0.22 -2.76 -2.05
N ILE A 18 -0.61 -1.78 -2.33
CA ILE A 18 -0.23 -0.57 -3.05
C ILE A 18 -0.15 0.56 -2.03
N GLY A 19 0.95 1.29 -2.02
CA GLY A 19 1.11 2.42 -1.11
C GLY A 19 1.77 3.59 -1.78
N GLU A 20 1.62 4.76 -1.19
CA GLU A 20 2.41 5.93 -1.51
C GLU A 20 3.53 6.19 -0.49
N SER A 21 4.60 6.85 -0.92
CA SER A 21 5.62 7.41 -0.03
C SER A 21 6.03 8.81 -0.48
N SER A 22 6.03 9.77 0.45
CA SER A 22 6.68 11.08 0.28
C SER A 22 8.19 11.02 0.50
N GLY A 23 8.63 10.15 1.42
CA GLY A 23 10.03 9.94 1.72
C GLY A 23 10.67 8.90 0.81
N GLU A 24 11.87 8.47 1.19
CA GLU A 24 12.54 7.38 0.48
C GLU A 24 11.78 6.07 0.67
N ILE A 25 11.59 5.34 -0.43
CA ILE A 25 10.90 4.04 -0.41
C ILE A 25 11.55 3.06 0.59
N LEU A 26 12.87 3.12 0.77
CA LEU A 26 13.58 2.28 1.74
C LEU A 26 13.26 2.65 3.18
N THR A 27 13.00 3.92 3.47
CA THR A 27 12.52 4.36 4.79
C THR A 27 11.11 3.83 5.03
N ARG A 28 10.23 3.92 4.03
CA ARG A 28 8.88 3.34 4.12
C ARG A 28 8.90 1.82 4.32
N ALA A 29 9.81 1.12 3.65
CA ALA A 29 10.03 -0.31 3.85
C ALA A 29 10.49 -0.63 5.29
N LYS A 30 11.43 0.16 5.84
CA LYS A 30 11.87 0.02 7.25
C LYS A 30 10.72 0.23 8.24
N GLU A 31 9.80 1.16 7.97
CA GLU A 31 8.60 1.33 8.79
C GLU A 31 7.73 0.06 8.80
N HIS A 32 7.43 -0.50 7.63
CA HIS A 32 6.70 -1.76 7.52
C HIS A 32 7.39 -2.92 8.27
N ILE A 33 8.72 -3.04 8.15
CA ILE A 33 9.53 -4.01 8.91
C ILE A 33 9.41 -3.77 10.43
N SER A 34 9.42 -2.50 10.86
CA SER A 34 9.31 -2.18 12.28
C SER A 34 7.95 -2.62 12.86
N TYR A 35 6.88 -2.51 12.08
CA TYR A 35 5.54 -2.95 12.47
C TYR A 35 5.45 -4.45 12.65
N THR A 36 6.09 -5.25 11.78
CA THR A 36 6.09 -6.72 11.92
C THR A 36 6.94 -7.20 13.09
N LYS A 37 8.04 -6.51 13.41
CA LYS A 37 8.92 -6.87 14.53
C LYS A 37 8.36 -6.52 15.91
N LYS A 38 7.56 -5.45 15.98
CA LYS A 38 6.98 -4.95 17.24
C LYS A 38 5.48 -4.70 17.04
N PRO A 39 4.69 -5.76 16.84
CA PRO A 39 3.26 -5.62 16.63
C PRO A 39 2.59 -5.05 17.89
N PRO A 40 1.56 -4.20 17.76
CA PRO A 40 0.80 -3.72 18.91
C PRO A 40 0.06 -4.85 19.62
N ASN A 41 0.05 -4.80 20.95
CA ASN A 41 -0.50 -5.87 21.80
C ASN A 41 -1.95 -5.59 22.23
N ASN A 42 -2.55 -4.50 21.74
CA ASN A 42 -3.88 -4.06 22.13
C ASN A 42 -4.75 -3.78 20.88
N PRO A 43 -6.08 -3.92 20.96
CA PRO A 43 -6.99 -3.75 19.82
C PRO A 43 -6.84 -2.39 19.12
N VAL A 44 -6.77 -1.30 19.90
CA VAL A 44 -6.62 0.06 19.36
C VAL A 44 -5.33 0.22 18.54
N GLY A 45 -4.25 -0.42 18.98
CA GLY A 45 -2.98 -0.46 18.27
C GLY A 45 -3.07 -1.26 16.98
N LEU A 46 -3.78 -2.38 16.99
CA LEU A 46 -4.01 -3.22 15.81
C LEU A 46 -4.83 -2.51 14.74
N ASP A 47 -5.88 -1.78 15.13
CA ASP A 47 -6.69 -0.98 14.19
C ASP A 47 -5.83 0.12 13.54
N LYS A 48 -5.02 0.83 14.34
CA LYS A 48 -4.07 1.83 13.83
C LYS A 48 -3.03 1.22 12.91
N LEU A 49 -2.55 0.01 13.21
CA LEU A 49 -1.60 -0.69 12.37
C LEU A 49 -2.22 -1.02 11.01
N GLN A 50 -3.46 -1.51 10.99
CA GLN A 50 -4.15 -1.83 9.75
C GLN A 50 -4.30 -0.62 8.83
N ILE A 51 -4.59 0.56 9.40
CA ILE A 51 -4.67 1.82 8.66
C ILE A 51 -3.29 2.25 8.13
N LYS A 52 -2.23 2.13 8.95
CA LYS A 52 -0.87 2.56 8.57
C LYS A 52 -0.20 1.61 7.59
N SER A 53 -0.53 0.32 7.67
CA SER A 53 0.17 -0.76 6.99
C SER A 53 -0.67 -2.04 7.01
N ALA A 54 -1.67 -2.10 6.12
CA ALA A 54 -2.50 -3.28 5.92
C ALA A 54 -1.69 -4.56 5.64
N ILE A 55 -0.57 -4.44 4.92
CA ILE A 55 0.33 -5.57 4.61
C ILE A 55 1.09 -6.10 5.83
N ALA A 56 1.56 -5.23 6.72
CA ALA A 56 2.17 -5.70 7.98
C ALA A 56 1.14 -6.36 8.88
N PHE A 57 -0.07 -5.79 8.97
CA PHE A 57 -1.18 -6.41 9.68
C PHE A 57 -1.46 -7.82 9.12
N HIS A 58 -1.64 -7.94 7.80
CA HIS A 58 -1.83 -9.24 7.14
C HIS A 58 -0.69 -10.22 7.44
N ALA A 59 0.55 -9.77 7.34
CA ALA A 59 1.73 -10.60 7.60
C ALA A 59 1.77 -11.14 9.03
N ILE A 60 1.46 -10.31 10.03
CA ILE A 60 1.43 -10.73 11.45
C ILE A 60 0.32 -11.76 11.68
N PHE A 61 -0.89 -11.50 11.18
CA PHE A 61 -2.04 -12.37 11.45
C PHE A 61 -1.95 -13.73 10.77
N ASN A 62 -1.29 -13.82 9.63
CA ASN A 62 -1.17 -15.05 8.84
C ASN A 62 0.21 -15.71 8.95
N ASP A 63 1.12 -15.17 9.77
CA ASP A 63 2.52 -15.60 9.84
C ASP A 63 3.22 -15.63 8.46
N HIS A 64 2.91 -14.62 7.64
CA HIS A 64 3.44 -14.50 6.29
C HIS A 64 4.67 -13.57 6.25
N HIS A 65 5.54 -13.80 5.27
CA HIS A 65 6.68 -12.92 5.00
C HIS A 65 6.37 -11.90 3.90
N ILE A 66 6.70 -10.64 4.18
CA ILE A 66 6.61 -9.54 3.21
C ILE A 66 7.90 -9.49 2.39
N ASP A 67 7.78 -9.38 1.07
CA ASP A 67 8.92 -9.27 0.16
C ASP A 67 9.44 -7.83 0.07
N PHE A 68 10.26 -7.46 1.05
CA PHE A 68 10.93 -6.15 1.07
C PHE A 68 12.09 -6.03 0.06
N LYS A 69 12.49 -7.11 -0.60
CA LYS A 69 13.58 -7.08 -1.59
C LYS A 69 13.06 -6.65 -2.96
N ASN A 70 11.84 -7.06 -3.31
CA ASN A 70 11.25 -6.79 -4.62
C ASN A 70 10.13 -5.74 -4.58
N ILE A 71 10.43 -4.58 -3.98
CA ILE A 71 9.51 -3.44 -4.01
C ILE A 71 9.42 -2.91 -5.44
N LYS A 72 8.23 -2.95 -6.04
CA LYS A 72 8.01 -2.46 -7.40
C LYS A 72 7.52 -1.01 -7.36
N ILE A 73 8.23 -0.11 -8.01
CA ILE A 73 7.75 1.26 -8.22
C ILE A 73 6.71 1.24 -9.36
N LEU A 74 5.50 1.72 -9.08
CA LEU A 74 4.42 1.82 -10.07
C LEU A 74 4.47 3.17 -10.79
N GLN A 75 4.67 4.25 -10.03
CA GLN A 75 4.82 5.61 -10.53
C GLN A 75 5.69 6.41 -9.56
N LYS A 76 6.42 7.41 -10.05
CA LYS A 76 7.36 8.22 -9.24
C LYS A 76 7.46 9.65 -9.76
N ASP A 77 8.25 10.46 -9.05
CA ASP A 77 8.58 11.85 -9.42
C ASP A 77 7.35 12.77 -9.38
N PHE A 78 6.41 12.50 -8.47
CA PHE A 78 5.25 13.36 -8.26
C PHE A 78 5.66 14.73 -7.72
N SER A 79 5.19 15.79 -8.36
CA SER A 79 5.43 17.18 -7.95
C SER A 79 4.54 17.64 -6.80
N ASN A 80 3.42 16.95 -6.55
CA ASN A 80 2.47 17.35 -5.51
C ASN A 80 1.82 16.14 -4.82
N TYR A 81 1.36 16.38 -3.59
CA TYR A 81 0.71 15.37 -2.75
C TYR A 81 -0.59 14.82 -3.36
N LYS A 82 -1.40 15.69 -3.97
CA LYS A 82 -2.70 15.34 -4.53
C LYS A 82 -2.58 14.32 -5.66
N GLY A 83 -1.74 14.58 -6.66
CA GLY A 83 -1.55 13.69 -7.80
C GLY A 83 -1.00 12.32 -7.42
N LYS A 84 -0.15 12.26 -6.38
CA LYS A 84 0.32 10.98 -5.84
C LYS A 84 -0.79 10.18 -5.16
N ARG A 85 -1.65 10.84 -4.38
CA ARG A 85 -2.80 10.20 -3.72
C ARG A 85 -3.86 9.73 -4.72
N GLU A 86 -4.09 10.52 -5.77
CA GLU A 86 -4.95 10.12 -6.88
C GLU A 86 -4.37 8.89 -7.60
N ALA A 87 -3.08 8.89 -7.94
CA ALA A 87 -2.42 7.75 -8.57
C ALA A 87 -2.46 6.48 -7.71
N GLU A 88 -2.24 6.60 -6.39
CA GLU A 88 -2.42 5.50 -5.43
C GLU A 88 -3.85 4.96 -5.50
N ALA A 89 -4.86 5.82 -5.42
CA ALA A 89 -6.27 5.42 -5.50
C ALA A 89 -6.62 4.74 -6.83
N PHE A 90 -6.10 5.25 -7.96
CA PHE A 90 -6.26 4.61 -9.27
C PHE A 90 -5.62 3.23 -9.32
N HIS A 91 -4.39 3.08 -8.83
CA HIS A 91 -3.74 1.78 -8.79
C HIS A 91 -4.49 0.79 -7.88
N ILE A 92 -5.03 1.23 -6.75
CA ILE A 92 -5.87 0.39 -5.88
C ILE A 92 -7.15 -0.01 -6.62
N MET A 93 -7.87 0.93 -7.23
CA MET A 93 -9.10 0.65 -7.99
C MET A 93 -8.85 -0.39 -9.09
N LEU A 94 -7.78 -0.21 -9.88
CA LEU A 94 -7.44 -1.11 -10.99
C LEU A 94 -6.93 -2.48 -10.52
N ASN A 95 -6.69 -2.66 -9.22
CA ASN A 95 -6.18 -3.89 -8.62
C ASN A 95 -7.07 -4.30 -7.42
N PRO A 96 -8.31 -4.76 -7.66
CA PRO A 96 -9.28 -5.05 -6.59
C PRO A 96 -8.84 -6.18 -5.65
N THR A 97 -7.87 -7.00 -6.05
CA THR A 97 -7.26 -8.04 -5.21
C THR A 97 -6.16 -7.52 -4.28
N SER A 98 -5.87 -6.22 -4.29
CA SER A 98 -4.91 -5.63 -3.36
C SER A 98 -5.43 -5.63 -1.93
N LEU A 99 -4.53 -5.70 -0.95
CA LEU A 99 -4.84 -5.66 0.49
C LEU A 99 -5.38 -4.30 0.97
N ASN A 100 -5.40 -3.30 0.09
CA ASN A 100 -5.85 -1.97 0.43
C ASN A 100 -7.34 -1.98 0.79
N ARG A 101 -7.70 -1.28 1.86
CA ARG A 101 -9.10 -0.95 2.11
C ARG A 101 -9.53 0.14 1.13
N THR A 102 -10.68 -0.03 0.48
CA THR A 102 -11.26 0.90 -0.48
C THR A 102 -11.78 2.22 0.13
N GLU A 103 -11.55 2.44 1.43
CA GLU A 103 -12.06 3.61 2.18
C GLU A 103 -11.22 4.90 1.98
N GLY A 104 -10.12 4.85 1.20
CA GLY A 104 -9.13 5.93 1.17
C GLY A 104 -9.54 7.20 0.40
N LEU A 105 -10.11 7.06 -0.80
CA LEU A 105 -10.50 8.16 -1.69
C LEU A 105 -11.64 7.71 -2.60
N THR A 106 -12.80 8.37 -2.47
CA THR A 106 -13.90 8.19 -3.42
C THR A 106 -13.54 8.89 -4.73
N ILE A 107 -13.11 8.10 -5.71
CA ILE A 107 -12.90 8.57 -7.09
C ILE A 107 -14.23 8.97 -7.73
N HIS A 108 -14.20 9.96 -8.62
CA HIS A 108 -15.40 10.44 -9.29
C HIS A 108 -16.05 9.30 -10.10
N PRO A 109 -17.38 9.14 -10.09
CA PRO A 109 -18.07 8.02 -10.74
C PRO A 109 -17.75 7.83 -12.22
N THR A 110 -17.37 8.88 -12.95
CA THR A 110 -16.89 8.78 -14.35
C THR A 110 -15.72 7.80 -14.51
N TRP A 111 -14.89 7.65 -13.48
CA TRP A 111 -13.74 6.74 -13.47
C TRP A 111 -14.09 5.33 -12.97
N THR A 112 -15.26 5.14 -12.35
CA THR A 112 -15.77 3.82 -11.93
C THR A 112 -16.51 3.09 -13.05
N ILE A 113 -16.68 3.72 -14.23
CA ILE A 113 -17.40 3.16 -15.39
C ILE A 113 -16.50 2.23 -16.23
N TYR A 114 -15.18 2.22 -16.01
CA TYR A 114 -14.31 1.26 -16.68
C TYR A 114 -14.47 -0.14 -16.05
N PRO A 115 -14.96 -1.16 -16.80
CA PRO A 115 -15.34 -2.42 -16.19
C PRO A 115 -14.12 -3.24 -15.78
N SER A 116 -14.10 -3.64 -14.52
CA SER A 116 -14.21 -5.02 -14.00
C SER A 116 -14.35 -6.22 -14.97
N HIS A 117 -13.89 -6.14 -16.22
CA HIS A 117 -13.90 -7.24 -17.19
C HIS A 117 -12.51 -7.45 -17.79
N ILE A 118 -11.60 -7.97 -16.98
CA ILE A 118 -10.56 -8.87 -17.50
C ILE A 118 -10.63 -10.10 -16.59
N VAL A 119 -11.36 -11.11 -17.08
CA VAL A 119 -11.41 -12.48 -16.55
C VAL A 119 -10.12 -13.19 -16.96
#